data_AF-A0A6I3CAG9-F1
#
_entry.id   AF-A0A6I3CAG9-F1
#
_cell.length_a   1.000
_cell.length_b   1.000
_cell.length_c   1.000
_cell.angle_alpha   90.00
_cell.angle_beta   90.00
_cell.angle_gamma   90.00
#
_symmetry.space_group_name_H-M   'P 1'
#
loop_
_entity.id
_entity.type
_entity.pdbx_description
1 polymer ?
#
loop_
_entity_poly.entity_id
_entity_poly.type
_entity_poly.pdbx_seq_one_letter_code
_entity_poly.pdbx_strand_id
1 'polypeptide(L)'
;MSRHSFRRQTEAHPGHRAVAGGLARAAVFGLSDGLISNVSLVIGFAGSGVGSDVIRLAGFAGAIAGAVSMGAGEWISISAQNELIHRELIVERRELVVNPA
;
A
#
# COMPACT_ATOMS: atom_id res chain seq x y z
N MET A 1 7.76 -54.68 -10.53
CA MET A 1 7.09 -53.79 -11.51
C MET A 1 5.82 -53.24 -10.88
N SER A 2 5.84 -52.02 -10.34
CA SER A 2 4.61 -51.34 -9.89
C SER A 2 4.70 -49.89 -10.32
N ARG A 3 3.72 -49.47 -11.13
CA ARG A 3 3.66 -48.17 -11.78
C ARG A 3 3.19 -47.14 -10.76
N HIS A 4 4.08 -46.24 -10.35
CA HIS A 4 3.65 -45.03 -9.66
C HIS A 4 2.94 -44.11 -10.66
N SER A 5 1.63 -44.08 -10.56
CA SER A 5 0.72 -43.17 -11.26
C SER A 5 1.03 -41.72 -10.87
N PHE A 6 1.62 -40.99 -11.80
CA PHE A 6 1.85 -39.55 -11.73
C PHE A 6 0.51 -38.82 -11.85
N ARG A 7 -0.16 -38.57 -10.72
CA ARG A 7 -1.33 -37.68 -10.65
C ARG A 7 -0.80 -36.25 -10.63
N ARG A 8 -0.53 -35.67 -11.81
CA ARG A 8 -0.32 -34.23 -11.93
C ARG A 8 -1.65 -33.56 -11.63
N GLN A 9 -1.86 -33.16 -10.37
CA GLN A 9 -2.94 -32.30 -9.98
C GLN A 9 -2.82 -31.04 -10.83
N THR A 10 -3.80 -30.80 -11.69
CA THR A 10 -4.06 -29.47 -12.24
C THR A 10 -4.55 -28.60 -11.09
N GLU A 11 -3.61 -28.06 -10.32
CA GLU A 11 -3.89 -26.93 -9.44
C GLU A 11 -4.31 -25.77 -10.33
N ALA A 12 -5.60 -25.45 -10.26
CA ALA A 12 -6.14 -24.24 -10.86
C ALA A 12 -5.46 -23.06 -10.16
N HIS A 13 -4.40 -22.50 -10.77
CA HIS A 13 -3.81 -21.24 -10.33
C HIS A 13 -4.85 -20.13 -10.46
N PRO A 14 -5.43 -19.61 -9.36
CA PRO A 14 -6.34 -18.49 -9.41
C PRO A 14 -5.48 -17.23 -9.47
N GLY A 15 -4.90 -16.97 -10.63
CA GLY A 15 -3.82 -15.99 -10.85
C GLY A 15 -4.20 -14.51 -10.75
N HIS A 16 -5.34 -14.14 -10.16
CA HIS A 16 -5.80 -12.75 -10.09
C HIS A 16 -6.33 -12.37 -8.69
N ARG A 17 -5.47 -12.43 -7.67
CA ARG A 17 -5.67 -11.71 -6.40
C ARG A 17 -4.36 -11.01 -6.03
N ALA A 18 -4.21 -9.72 -6.31
CA ALA A 18 -3.25 -8.90 -5.56
C ALA A 18 -3.32 -7.39 -5.76
N VAL A 19 -3.89 -6.86 -6.85
CA VAL A 19 -3.81 -5.39 -7.07
C VAL A 19 -4.98 -4.64 -6.40
N ALA A 20 -6.19 -5.18 -6.46
CA ALA A 20 -7.37 -4.54 -5.87
C ALA A 20 -7.37 -4.56 -4.32
N GLY A 21 -6.80 -5.60 -3.70
CA GLY A 21 -6.79 -5.74 -2.23
C GLY A 21 -5.87 -4.74 -1.54
N GLY A 22 -4.72 -4.42 -2.13
CA GLY A 22 -3.78 -3.43 -1.62
C GLY A 22 -4.40 -2.03 -1.61
N LEU A 23 -5.00 -1.63 -2.73
CA LEU A 23 -5.65 -0.32 -2.87
C LEU A 23 -6.89 -0.18 -1.95
N ALA A 24 -7.71 -1.22 -1.83
CA ALA A 24 -8.86 -1.18 -0.93
C ALA A 24 -8.44 -1.03 0.54
N ARG A 25 -7.40 -1.75 0.96
CA ARG A 25 -6.84 -1.64 2.31
C ARG A 25 -6.25 -0.24 2.54
N ALA A 26 -5.45 0.26 1.60
CA ALA A 26 -4.86 1.60 1.66
C ALA A 26 -5.94 2.69 1.73
N ALA A 27 -7.03 2.55 0.96
CA ALA A 27 -8.16 3.48 0.99
C ALA A 27 -8.89 3.47 2.34
N VAL A 28 -9.15 2.30 2.94
CA VAL A 28 -9.83 2.22 4.24
C VAL A 28 -8.97 2.81 5.35
N PHE A 29 -7.69 2.46 5.41
CA PHE A 29 -6.78 3.06 6.39
C PHE A 29 -6.61 4.57 6.17
N GLY A 30 -6.55 5.01 4.92
CA GLY A 30 -6.42 6.42 4.59
C GLY A 30 -7.65 7.26 4.90
N LEU A 31 -8.84 6.72 4.68
CA LEU A 31 -10.08 7.37 5.13
C LEU A 31 -10.12 7.44 6.66
N SER A 32 -9.73 6.37 7.35
CA SER A 32 -9.78 6.33 8.81
C SER A 32 -8.79 7.31 9.43
N ASP A 33 -7.53 7.27 9.00
CA ASP A 33 -6.47 8.16 9.49
C ASP A 33 -6.71 9.62 9.08
N GLY A 34 -7.17 9.85 7.85
CA GLY A 34 -7.51 11.18 7.35
C GLY A 34 -8.69 11.82 8.09
N LEU A 35 -9.75 11.07 8.40
CA LEU A 35 -10.87 11.57 9.19
C LEU A 35 -10.45 11.85 10.63
N ILE A 36 -9.76 10.91 11.27
CA ILE A 36 -9.34 11.05 12.68
C ILE A 36 -8.38 12.23 12.83
N SER A 37 -7.38 12.36 11.95
CA SER A 37 -6.42 13.47 12.01
C SER A 37 -7.09 14.82 11.74
N ASN A 38 -7.96 14.92 10.72
CA ASN A 38 -8.60 16.18 10.38
C ASN A 38 -9.63 16.63 11.43
N VAL A 39 -10.40 15.69 12.00
CA VAL A 39 -11.33 15.99 13.11
C VAL A 39 -10.55 16.44 14.35
N SER A 40 -9.45 15.76 14.68
CA SER A 40 -8.59 16.14 15.82
C SER A 40 -7.98 17.53 15.62
N LEU A 41 -7.52 17.84 14.40
CA LEU A 41 -7.03 19.16 14.02
C LEU A 41 -8.11 20.23 14.23
N VAL A 42 -9.30 20.02 13.66
CA VAL A 42 -10.42 20.96 13.77
C VAL A 42 -10.86 21.18 15.22
N ILE A 43 -10.93 20.12 16.03
CA ILE A 43 -11.24 20.23 17.46
C ILE A 43 -10.14 21.02 18.20
N GLY A 44 -8.87 20.80 17.87
CA GLY A 44 -7.75 21.53 18.46
C GLY A 44 -7.82 23.03 18.18
N PHE A 45 -8.10 23.42 16.93
CA PHE A 45 -8.30 24.83 16.57
C PHE A 45 -9.60 25.41 17.15
N ALA A 46 -10.68 24.62 17.21
CA ALA A 46 -11.91 25.07 17.85
C ALA A 46 -11.72 25.37 19.35
N GLY A 47 -10.92 24.55 20.04
CA GLY A 47 -10.57 24.75 21.45
C GLY A 47 -9.63 25.93 21.71
N SER A 48 -8.92 26.44 20.69
CA SER A 48 -8.00 27.56 20.83
C SER A 48 -8.67 28.94 20.75
N GLY A 49 -9.97 29.00 20.49
CA GLY A 49 -10.73 30.25 20.41
C GLY A 49 -10.52 31.07 19.13
N VAL A 50 -9.93 30.48 18.08
CA VAL A 50 -9.78 31.17 16.78
C VAL A 50 -11.11 31.27 16.03
N GLY A 51 -11.19 32.23 15.11
CA GLY A 51 -12.38 32.45 14.28
C GLY A 51 -12.72 31.26 13.38
N SER A 52 -14.02 31.08 13.10
CA SER A 52 -14.54 29.93 12.35
C SER A 52 -13.95 29.78 10.93
N ASP A 53 -13.56 30.90 10.30
CA ASP A 53 -12.94 30.88 8.97
C ASP A 53 -11.55 30.27 8.99
N VAL A 54 -10.78 30.52 10.06
CA VAL A 54 -9.45 29.94 10.27
C VAL A 54 -9.57 28.42 10.46
N ILE A 55 -10.57 27.97 11.24
CA ILE A 55 -10.81 26.55 11.50
C ILE A 55 -11.14 25.81 10.19
N ARG A 56 -12.02 26.39 9.36
CA ARG A 56 -12.40 25.82 8.05
C ARG A 56 -11.20 25.74 7.12
N LEU A 57 -10.42 26.81 7.03
CA LEU A 57 -9.23 26.86 6.18
C LEU A 57 -8.19 25.83 6.63
N ALA A 58 -7.93 25.73 7.93
CA ALA A 58 -6.99 24.78 8.51
C ALA A 58 -7.41 23.33 8.26
N GLY A 59 -8.70 23.00 8.47
CA GLY A 59 -9.22 21.67 8.19
C GLY A 59 -9.16 21.29 6.70
N PHE A 60 -9.44 22.25 5.80
CA PHE A 60 -9.37 21.97 4.37
C PHE A 60 -7.93 21.81 3.88
N ALA A 61 -7.03 22.68 4.34
CA ALA A 61 -5.61 22.59 4.05
C ALA A 61 -5.00 21.29 4.60
N GLY A 62 -5.34 20.93 5.84
CA GLY A 62 -4.92 19.69 6.48
C GLY A 62 -5.39 18.45 5.72
N ALA A 63 -6.65 18.43 5.28
CA ALA A 63 -7.19 17.32 4.48
C ALA A 63 -6.45 17.15 3.14
N ILE A 64 -6.18 18.24 2.41
CA ILE A 64 -5.43 18.19 1.15
C ILE A 64 -3.98 17.74 1.41
N ALA A 65 -3.31 18.32 2.41
CA ALA A 65 -1.95 17.97 2.75
C ALA A 65 -1.82 16.48 3.14
N GLY A 66 -2.77 15.98 3.95
CA GLY A 66 -2.83 14.57 4.35
C GLY A 66 -3.05 13.64 3.16
N ALA A 67 -4.01 13.96 2.27
CA ALA A 67 -4.29 13.17 1.08
C ALA A 67 -3.08 13.08 0.13
N VAL A 68 -2.39 14.21 -0.11
CA VAL A 68 -1.19 14.26 -0.94
C VAL A 68 -0.05 13.46 -0.30
N SER A 69 0.15 13.61 1.01
CA SER A 69 1.19 12.86 1.74
C SER A 69 0.96 11.35 1.68
N MET A 70 -0.27 10.90 1.87
CA MET A 70 -0.61 9.47 1.76
C MET A 70 -0.43 8.93 0.34
N GLY A 71 -0.87 9.67 -0.68
CA GLY A 71 -0.68 9.27 -2.07
C GLY A 71 0.81 9.15 -2.43
N ALA A 72 1.61 10.13 -2.00
CA ALA A 72 3.06 10.09 -2.18
C ALA A 72 3.71 8.92 -1.42
N GLY A 73 3.30 8.67 -0.18
CA GLY A 73 3.81 7.58 0.65
C GLY A 73 3.53 6.20 0.04
N GLU A 74 2.33 5.98 -0.47
CA GLU A 74 1.97 4.72 -1.15
C GLU A 74 2.80 4.53 -2.43
N TRP A 75 3.00 5.58 -3.23
CA TRP A 75 3.83 5.50 -4.44
C TRP A 75 5.29 5.15 -4.12
N ILE A 76 5.87 5.79 -3.10
CA ILE A 76 7.23 5.48 -2.63
C ILE A 76 7.30 4.03 -2.12
N SER A 77 6.32 3.60 -1.34
CA SER A 77 6.24 2.24 -0.81
C SER A 77 6.20 1.17 -1.91
N ILE A 78 5.37 1.36 -2.93
CA ILE A 78 5.28 0.46 -4.09
C ILE A 78 6.59 0.46 -4.87
N SER A 79 7.18 1.64 -5.08
CA SER A 79 8.45 1.77 -5.81
C SER A 79 9.59 1.03 -5.09
N ALA A 80 9.66 1.15 -3.76
CA ALA A 80 10.65 0.45 -2.94
C ALA A 80 10.46 -1.08 -2.98
N GLN A 81 9.21 -1.56 -2.90
CA GLN A 81 8.91 -3.00 -3.04
C GLN A 81 9.33 -3.53 -4.41
N ASN A 82 9.08 -2.76 -5.48
CA ASN A 82 9.44 -3.17 -6.83
C ASN A 82 10.98 -3.25 -7.01
N GLU A 83 11.72 -2.30 -6.45
CA GLU A 83 13.18 -2.30 -6.45
C GLU A 83 13.75 -3.53 -5.71
N LEU A 84 13.16 -3.90 -4.57
CA LEU A 84 13.55 -5.10 -3.82
C LEU A 84 13.34 -6.37 -4.65
N ILE A 85 12.17 -6.51 -5.27
CA ILE A 85 11.86 -7.65 -6.15
C ILE A 85 12.84 -7.71 -7.32
N HIS A 86 13.16 -6.57 -7.93
CA HIS A 86 14.08 -6.51 -9.05
C HIS A 86 15.50 -6.96 -8.66
N ARG A 87 15.94 -6.60 -7.45
CA ARG A 87 17.23 -7.06 -6.90
C ARG A 87 17.23 -8.56 -6.65
N GLU A 88 16.19 -9.09 -6.03
CA GLU A 88 16.02 -10.53 -5.79
C GLU A 88 16.11 -11.31 -7.10
N LEU A 89 15.40 -10.86 -8.14
CA LEU A 89 15.41 -11.46 -9.48
C LEU A 89 16.80 -11.48 -10.12
N ILE A 90 17.61 -10.42 -9.92
CA ILE A 90 18.98 -10.38 -10.44
C ILE A 90 19.86 -11.41 -9.73
N VAL A 91 19.69 -11.57 -8.42
CA VAL A 91 20.43 -12.56 -7.63
C VAL A 91 20.05 -13.98 -8.04
N GLU A 92 18.76 -14.31 -8.06
CA GLU A 92 18.27 -15.63 -8.50
C GLU A 92 18.73 -15.95 -9.93
N ARG A 93 18.67 -14.98 -10.85
CA ARG A 93 19.14 -15.18 -12.23
C ARG A 93 20.64 -15.50 -12.29
N ARG A 94 21.46 -14.88 -11.44
CA ARG A 94 22.89 -15.21 -11.34
C ARG A 94 23.08 -16.61 -10.78
N GLU A 95 22.32 -16.99 -9.77
CA GLU A 95 22.38 -18.32 -9.18
C GLU A 95 21.99 -19.42 -10.18
N LEU A 96 20.96 -19.20 -11.01
CA LEU A 96 20.57 -20.11 -12.10
C LEU A 96 21.66 -20.26 -13.17
N VAL A 97 22.50 -19.24 -13.40
CA VAL A 97 23.62 -19.31 -14.34
C VAL A 97 24.82 -20.05 -13.74
N VAL A 98 25.05 -19.89 -12.42
CA VAL A 98 26.21 -20.48 -11.71
C VAL A 98 25.97 -21.93 -11.31
N ASN A 99 24.74 -22.29 -10.96
CA ASN A 99 24.35 -23.67 -10.63
C ASN A 99 23.13 -24.11 -11.45
N PRO A 100 23.31 -24.33 -12.77
CA PRO A 100 22.31 -24.97 -13.60
C PRO A 100 22.32 -26.45 -13.24
N ALA A 101 21.31 -26.94 -12.53
CA ALA A 101 21.10 -28.38 -12.48
C ALA A 101 20.92 -28.96 -13.90
#